data_AF-A0A4W4FHD1-F1
#
_entry.id   AF-A0A4W4FHD1-F1
#
_cell.length_a   1.000
_cell.length_b   1.000
_cell.length_c   1.000
_cell.angle_alpha   90.00
_cell.angle_beta   90.00
_cell.angle_gamma   90.00
#
_symmetry.space_group_name_H-M   'P 1'
#
loop_
_entity.id
_entity.type
_entity.pdbx_description
1 polymer ?
#
loop_
_entity_poly.entity_id
_entity_poly.type
_entity_poly.pdbx_seq_one_letter_code
_entity_poly.pdbx_strand_id
1 'polypeptide(L)'
;MEYFKRTLNTDCENILGRFQATASVRFEVFSAIWREINFSSIFYGPMEPNKCRVFTRLVLSVAAPYLLPPYAFQIRVGGLYLLYGLYSSQLTTPKEKVRLALKDWDELMRFQQDAVDAQHYDVVFILRKLLHERAFHFTAMPNPVKRRQVERQGQQLCETFIDRPSRAQELISTDMLEELANVHEHYENLKRVISAQTDQPILSLVKQNLVPKLRGAVLTYYNWQRNQTVTFFPPQSSRRAQLLALIKSKSYGQAVEHCASLIFKNKFNV
;
A
#
# COMPACT_ATOMS: atom_id res chain seq x y z
N MET A 1 -12.44 11.21 24.36
CA MET A 1 -11.79 11.42 23.04
C MET A 1 -11.90 10.22 22.11
N GLU A 2 -12.01 8.97 22.61
CA GLU A 2 -12.17 7.79 21.75
C GLU A 2 -13.44 7.81 20.88
N TYR A 3 -14.49 8.54 21.28
CA TYR A 3 -15.68 8.79 20.47
C TYR A 3 -15.36 9.33 19.06
N PHE A 4 -14.37 10.24 18.95
CA PHE A 4 -13.98 10.80 17.64
C PHE A 4 -13.20 9.82 16.78
N LYS A 5 -12.61 8.76 17.36
CA LYS A 5 -11.73 7.84 16.64
C LYS A 5 -12.42 7.19 15.44
N ARG A 6 -13.68 6.79 15.60
CA ARG A 6 -14.46 6.16 14.53
C ARG A 6 -14.72 7.13 13.38
N THR A 7 -15.17 8.35 13.69
CA THR A 7 -15.40 9.39 12.70
C THR A 7 -14.10 9.77 11.97
N LEU A 8 -13.00 9.93 12.71
CA LEU A 8 -11.69 10.21 12.16
C LEU A 8 -11.21 9.11 11.21
N ASN A 9 -11.42 7.83 11.57
CA ASN A 9 -11.11 6.72 10.66
C ASN A 9 -11.92 6.86 9.36
N THR A 10 -13.23 7.08 9.45
CA THR A 10 -14.10 7.26 8.28
C THR A 10 -13.66 8.44 7.41
N ASP A 11 -13.26 9.56 8.01
CA ASP A 11 -12.79 10.73 7.25
C ASP A 11 -11.44 10.46 6.56
N CYS A 12 -10.52 9.79 7.25
CA CYS A 12 -9.24 9.36 6.65
C CYS A 12 -9.47 8.37 5.50
N GLU A 13 -10.36 7.40 5.69
CA GLU A 13 -10.72 6.42 4.66
C GLU A 13 -11.43 7.06 3.46
N ASN A 14 -12.25 8.09 3.68
CA ASN A 14 -12.87 8.84 2.60
C ASN A 14 -11.81 9.52 1.71
N ILE A 15 -10.84 10.21 2.32
CA ILE A 15 -9.72 10.83 1.57
C ILE A 15 -8.93 9.78 0.80
N LEU A 16 -8.52 8.72 1.50
CA LEU A 16 -7.67 7.68 0.93
C LEU A 16 -8.41 6.89 -0.16
N GLY A 17 -9.71 6.66 -0.01
CA GLY A 17 -10.56 6.03 -1.02
C GLY A 17 -10.73 6.89 -2.26
N ARG A 18 -10.97 8.21 -2.10
CA ARG A 18 -10.95 9.16 -3.23
C ARG A 18 -9.61 9.17 -3.93
N PHE A 19 -8.51 9.18 -3.16
CA PHE A 19 -7.16 9.14 -3.71
C PHE A 19 -6.90 7.83 -4.47
N GLN A 20 -7.31 6.69 -3.91
CA GLN A 20 -7.22 5.37 -4.54
C GLN A 20 -7.91 5.37 -5.92
N ALA A 21 -9.13 5.92 -6.00
CA ALA A 21 -9.92 5.99 -7.23
C ALA A 21 -9.25 6.80 -8.35
N THR A 22 -8.32 7.71 -8.04
CA THR A 22 -7.58 8.46 -9.07
C THR A 22 -6.50 7.64 -9.78
N ALA A 23 -6.15 6.46 -9.25
CA ALA A 23 -5.02 5.65 -9.72
C ALA A 23 -3.70 6.43 -9.86
N SER A 24 -3.54 7.51 -9.10
CA SER A 24 -2.35 8.36 -9.06
C SER A 24 -1.70 8.28 -7.69
N VAL A 25 -0.38 8.42 -7.67
CA VAL A 25 0.44 8.53 -6.45
C VAL A 25 1.04 9.92 -6.29
N ARG A 26 0.62 10.90 -7.11
CA ARG A 26 1.20 12.25 -7.12
C ARG A 26 0.66 13.12 -6.00
N PHE A 27 1.56 13.85 -5.35
CA PHE A 27 1.17 14.77 -4.28
C PHE A 27 0.18 15.85 -4.76
N GLU A 28 0.32 16.33 -5.99
CA GLU A 28 -0.60 17.31 -6.57
C GLU A 28 -2.06 16.84 -6.52
N VAL A 29 -2.31 15.59 -6.95
CA VAL A 29 -3.64 14.98 -6.96
C VAL A 29 -4.17 14.84 -5.54
N PHE A 30 -3.35 14.34 -4.61
CA PHE A 30 -3.73 14.25 -3.21
C PHE A 30 -4.06 15.62 -2.62
N SER A 31 -3.25 16.64 -2.90
CA SER A 31 -3.44 18.00 -2.39
C SER A 31 -4.72 18.66 -2.92
N ALA A 32 -5.15 18.31 -4.14
CA ALA A 32 -6.43 18.75 -4.69
C ALA A 32 -7.60 18.15 -3.89
N ILE A 33 -7.58 16.84 -3.63
CA ILE A 33 -8.59 16.17 -2.80
C ILE A 33 -8.62 16.76 -1.39
N TRP A 34 -7.45 16.92 -0.76
CA TRP A 34 -7.32 17.50 0.58
C TRP A 34 -7.99 18.88 0.69
N ARG A 35 -7.81 19.73 -0.32
CA ARG A 35 -8.42 21.07 -0.37
C ARG A 35 -9.91 21.02 -0.67
N GLU A 36 -10.33 20.16 -1.58
CA GLU A 36 -11.74 19.98 -1.96
C GLU A 36 -12.60 19.64 -0.74
N ILE A 37 -12.14 18.73 0.11
CA ILE A 37 -12.86 18.34 1.33
C ILE A 37 -12.52 19.23 2.55
N ASN A 38 -11.71 20.27 2.36
CA ASN A 38 -11.24 21.19 3.39
C ASN A 38 -10.66 20.49 4.65
N PHE A 39 -9.89 19.41 4.48
CA PHE A 39 -9.43 18.62 5.64
C PHE A 39 -8.47 19.37 6.57
N SER A 40 -7.87 20.47 6.09
CA SER A 40 -7.14 21.41 6.93
C SER A 40 -7.96 21.95 8.09
N SER A 41 -9.29 22.02 7.97
CA SER A 41 -10.17 22.56 9.01
C SER A 41 -10.33 21.63 10.21
N ILE A 42 -9.77 20.41 10.19
CA ILE A 42 -9.94 19.39 11.24
C ILE A 42 -9.55 19.86 12.65
N PHE A 43 -8.57 20.78 12.74
CA PHE A 43 -8.10 21.31 14.02
C PHE A 43 -8.83 22.58 14.46
N TYR A 44 -9.71 23.12 13.62
CA TYR A 44 -10.42 24.35 13.92
C TYR A 44 -11.67 24.07 14.75
N GLY A 45 -11.83 24.85 15.82
CA GLY A 45 -12.94 24.78 16.75
C GLY A 45 -12.55 25.31 18.12
N PRO A 46 -13.52 25.74 18.95
CA PRO A 46 -13.23 26.21 20.30
C PRO A 46 -12.81 25.01 21.16
N MET A 47 -11.51 24.75 21.23
CA MET A 47 -10.92 23.75 22.12
C MET A 47 -9.89 24.39 23.04
N GLU A 48 -9.94 23.99 24.30
CA GLU A 48 -8.89 24.29 25.26
C GLU A 48 -7.53 23.71 24.77
N PRO A 49 -6.39 24.39 25.00
CA PRO A 49 -5.09 23.97 24.45
C PRO A 49 -4.71 22.52 24.76
N ASN A 50 -5.01 22.04 25.99
CA ASN A 50 -4.75 20.66 26.39
C ASN A 50 -5.60 19.65 25.59
N LYS A 51 -6.87 19.97 25.34
CA LYS A 51 -7.77 19.14 24.52
C LYS A 51 -7.33 19.13 23.06
N CYS A 52 -6.87 20.26 22.54
CA CYS A 52 -6.30 20.38 21.19
C CYS A 52 -5.07 19.47 21.00
N ARG A 53 -4.15 19.42 21.98
CA ARG A 53 -3.01 18.49 21.95
C ARG A 53 -3.43 17.02 21.97
N VAL A 54 -4.34 16.65 22.86
CA VAL A 54 -4.85 15.26 22.94
C VAL A 54 -5.56 14.87 21.63
N PHE A 55 -6.34 15.79 21.05
CA PHE A 55 -7.00 15.57 19.76
C PHE A 55 -5.99 15.41 18.63
N THR A 56 -4.97 16.27 18.57
CA THR A 56 -3.91 16.18 17.55
C THR A 56 -3.17 14.85 17.61
N ARG A 57 -2.82 14.38 18.82
CA ARG A 57 -2.24 13.04 19.02
C ARG A 57 -3.17 11.94 18.51
N LEU A 58 -4.48 12.05 18.78
CA LEU A 58 -5.46 11.08 18.30
C LEU A 58 -5.51 11.05 16.77
N VAL A 59 -5.60 12.21 16.12
CA VAL A 59 -5.63 12.36 14.66
C VAL A 59 -4.39 11.76 14.01
N LEU A 60 -3.19 12.08 14.52
CA LEU A 60 -1.94 11.49 14.01
C LEU A 60 -1.87 9.97 14.26
N SER A 61 -2.37 9.49 15.40
CA SER A 61 -2.40 8.05 15.70
C SER A 61 -3.38 7.26 14.83
N VAL A 62 -4.43 7.91 14.34
CA VAL A 62 -5.40 7.33 13.39
C VAL A 62 -4.82 7.26 11.98
N ALA A 63 -4.08 8.29 11.55
CA ALA A 63 -3.50 8.34 10.21
C ALA A 63 -2.24 7.47 10.07
N ALA A 64 -1.44 7.32 11.12
CA ALA A 64 -0.14 6.64 11.07
C ALA A 64 -0.18 5.19 10.53
N PRO A 65 -1.16 4.34 10.89
CA PRO A 65 -1.23 2.97 10.39
C PRO A 65 -1.30 2.85 8.86
N TYR A 66 -1.92 3.81 8.16
CA TYR A 66 -2.06 3.76 6.70
C TYR A 66 -0.72 3.82 5.96
N LEU A 67 0.36 4.28 6.60
CA LEU A 67 1.72 4.33 6.05
C LEU A 67 2.38 2.93 5.98
N LEU A 68 1.91 1.99 6.79
CA LEU A 68 2.56 0.69 7.01
C LEU A 68 1.82 -0.44 6.27
N PRO A 69 2.46 -1.61 6.04
CA PRO A 69 1.76 -2.82 5.62
C PRO A 69 0.62 -3.19 6.58
N PRO A 70 -0.46 -3.83 6.11
CA PRO A 70 -0.62 -4.51 4.82
C PRO A 70 -1.29 -3.65 3.73
N TYR A 71 -1.33 -2.33 3.89
CA TYR A 71 -1.96 -1.46 2.90
C TYR A 71 -1.20 -1.41 1.58
N ALA A 72 -1.93 -1.28 0.47
CA ALA A 72 -1.37 -1.17 -0.87
C ALA A 72 -0.46 0.06 -1.01
N PHE A 73 0.50 0.02 -1.93
CA PHE A 73 1.49 1.09 -2.11
C PHE A 73 0.86 2.48 -2.27
N GLN A 74 -0.21 2.61 -3.07
CA GLN A 74 -0.92 3.88 -3.26
C GLN A 74 -1.55 4.40 -1.95
N ILE A 75 -2.11 3.51 -1.13
CA ILE A 75 -2.68 3.88 0.17
C ILE A 75 -1.57 4.30 1.14
N ARG A 76 -0.42 3.62 1.11
CA ARG A 76 0.76 4.00 1.92
C ARG A 76 1.30 5.37 1.54
N VAL A 77 1.36 5.67 0.24
CA VAL A 77 1.66 7.02 -0.27
C VAL A 77 0.62 8.04 0.21
N GLY A 78 -0.66 7.72 0.10
CA GLY A 78 -1.74 8.56 0.60
C GLY A 78 -1.64 8.80 2.11
N GLY A 79 -1.28 7.77 2.89
CA GLY A 79 -1.06 7.85 4.33
C GLY A 79 0.11 8.76 4.69
N LEU A 80 1.21 8.72 3.92
CA LEU A 80 2.32 9.66 4.06
C LEU A 80 1.86 11.11 3.82
N TYR A 81 1.10 11.35 2.75
CA TYR A 81 0.60 12.67 2.42
C TYR A 81 -0.42 13.19 3.43
N LEU A 82 -1.27 12.31 3.96
CA LEU A 82 -2.21 12.59 5.04
C LEU A 82 -1.46 13.02 6.31
N LEU A 83 -0.42 12.27 6.72
CA LEU A 83 0.42 12.63 7.85
C LEU A 83 1.12 13.97 7.63
N TYR A 84 1.63 14.23 6.42
CA TYR A 84 2.27 15.50 6.08
C TYR A 84 1.30 16.68 6.17
N GLY A 85 0.08 16.53 5.63
CA GLY A 85 -0.97 17.54 5.72
C GLY A 85 -1.35 17.82 7.18
N LEU A 86 -1.62 16.76 7.95
CA LEU A 86 -2.01 16.85 9.37
C LEU A 86 -0.91 17.47 10.25
N TYR A 87 0.35 17.08 10.03
CA TYR A 87 1.48 17.64 10.77
C TYR A 87 1.72 19.12 10.44
N SER A 88 1.39 19.52 9.21
CA SER A 88 1.52 20.91 8.75
C SER A 88 0.38 21.80 9.21
N SER A 89 -0.85 21.26 9.32
CA SER A 89 -2.05 22.03 9.69
C SER A 89 -2.36 22.07 11.19
N GLN A 90 -1.64 21.32 12.02
CA GLN A 90 -1.87 21.32 13.47
C GLN A 90 -1.67 22.70 14.11
N LEU A 91 -2.52 23.01 15.09
CA LEU A 91 -2.50 24.29 15.81
C LEU A 91 -1.71 24.24 17.14
N THR A 92 -1.06 23.11 17.43
CA THR A 92 -0.37 22.89 18.70
C THR A 92 1.04 23.48 18.68
N THR A 93 1.42 24.15 19.78
CA THR A 93 2.78 24.63 20.00
C THR A 93 3.29 24.10 21.36
N PRO A 94 4.38 23.31 21.41
CA PRO A 94 5.12 22.76 20.26
C PRO A 94 4.29 21.73 19.49
N LYS A 95 4.67 21.50 18.22
CA LYS A 95 4.02 20.52 17.34
C LYS A 95 4.05 19.12 17.94
N GLU A 96 2.91 18.45 17.92
CA GLU A 96 2.79 17.04 18.27
C GLU A 96 3.40 16.15 17.18
N LYS A 97 4.06 15.08 17.62
CA LYS A 97 4.83 14.17 16.76
C LYS A 97 4.05 12.90 16.43
N VAL A 98 4.29 12.36 15.24
CA VAL A 98 3.79 11.06 14.81
C VAL A 98 4.56 9.97 15.53
N ARG A 99 3.86 9.10 16.27
CA ARG A 99 4.50 7.97 16.94
C ARG A 99 4.71 6.84 15.95
N LEU A 100 5.95 6.40 15.81
CA LEU A 100 6.34 5.25 14.98
C LEU A 100 7.01 4.21 15.87
N ALA A 101 6.66 2.92 15.71
CA ALA A 101 7.38 1.88 16.43
C ALA A 101 8.76 1.69 15.81
N LEU A 102 9.78 1.44 16.62
CA LEU A 102 11.13 1.23 16.11
C LEU A 102 11.22 0.01 15.16
N LYS A 103 10.43 -1.03 15.41
CA LYS A 103 10.33 -2.22 14.55
C LYS A 103 9.79 -1.92 13.14
N ASP A 104 9.02 -0.85 12.98
CA ASP A 104 8.40 -0.48 11.71
C ASP A 104 9.32 0.42 10.86
N TRP A 105 10.50 0.77 11.39
CA TRP A 105 11.48 1.62 10.70
C TRP A 105 12.00 0.97 9.41
N ASP A 106 12.31 -0.32 9.45
CA ASP A 106 12.82 -1.04 8.28
C ASP A 106 11.77 -1.09 7.16
N GLU A 107 10.48 -1.24 7.51
CA GLU A 107 9.38 -1.21 6.54
C GLU A 107 9.20 0.17 5.91
N LEU A 108 9.42 1.24 6.67
CA LEU A 108 9.37 2.60 6.18
C LEU A 108 10.55 2.89 5.23
N MET A 109 11.76 2.39 5.53
CA MET A 109 12.92 2.54 4.66
C MET A 109 12.79 1.73 3.37
N ARG A 110 12.24 0.51 3.43
CA ARG A 110 11.89 -0.26 2.23
C ARG A 110 10.89 0.49 1.35
N PHE A 111 9.85 1.07 1.95
CA PHE A 111 8.89 1.91 1.23
C PHE A 111 9.51 3.14 0.57
N GLN A 112 10.47 3.79 1.23
CA GLN A 112 11.23 4.87 0.59
C GLN A 112 12.00 4.35 -0.62
N GLN A 113 12.65 3.19 -0.50
CA GLN A 113 13.40 2.59 -1.60
C GLN A 113 12.47 2.25 -2.78
N ASP A 114 11.32 1.62 -2.52
CA ASP A 114 10.30 1.34 -3.54
C ASP A 114 9.86 2.62 -4.27
N ALA A 115 9.70 3.74 -3.55
CA ALA A 115 9.35 5.03 -4.13
C ALA A 115 10.48 5.64 -4.96
N VAL A 116 11.75 5.44 -4.58
CA VAL A 116 12.92 5.85 -5.36
C VAL A 116 13.00 5.05 -6.66
N ASP A 117 12.87 3.72 -6.57
CA ASP A 117 12.95 2.80 -7.70
C ASP A 117 11.82 3.07 -8.71
N ALA A 118 10.63 3.41 -8.21
CA ALA A 118 9.48 3.83 -9.02
C ALA A 118 9.55 5.31 -9.50
N GLN A 119 10.61 6.05 -9.17
CA GLN A 119 10.81 7.47 -9.53
C GLN A 119 9.73 8.43 -9.00
N HIS A 120 9.09 8.09 -7.87
CA HIS A 120 8.10 8.92 -7.19
C HIS A 120 8.78 9.87 -6.19
N TYR A 121 9.56 10.82 -6.70
CA TYR A 121 10.39 11.72 -5.90
C TYR A 121 9.61 12.66 -4.98
N ASP A 122 8.34 12.94 -5.26
CA ASP A 122 7.44 13.69 -4.38
C ASP A 122 7.17 12.94 -3.07
N VAL A 123 6.96 11.62 -3.13
CA VAL A 123 6.87 10.76 -1.94
C VAL A 123 8.15 10.84 -1.12
N VAL A 124 9.30 10.66 -1.78
CA VAL A 124 10.62 10.69 -1.14
C VAL A 124 10.90 12.05 -0.51
N PHE A 125 10.59 13.13 -1.21
CA PHE A 125 10.76 14.50 -0.72
C PHE A 125 9.94 14.74 0.54
N ILE A 126 8.66 14.36 0.55
CA ILE A 126 7.78 14.58 1.70
C ILE A 126 8.23 13.75 2.91
N LEU A 127 8.63 12.49 2.70
CA LEU A 127 9.17 11.68 3.78
C LEU A 127 10.43 12.30 4.38
N ARG A 128 11.38 12.72 3.54
CA ARG A 128 12.61 13.40 3.97
C ARG A 128 12.31 14.72 4.69
N LYS A 129 11.32 15.47 4.22
CA LYS A 129 10.87 16.72 4.86
C LYS A 129 10.35 16.46 6.28
N LEU A 130 9.49 15.46 6.46
CA LEU A 130 8.99 15.07 7.79
C LEU A 130 10.10 14.61 8.74
N LEU A 131 11.09 13.87 8.23
CA LEU A 131 12.26 13.47 9.00
C LEU A 131 13.10 14.67 9.41
N HIS A 132 13.35 15.61 8.48
CA HIS A 132 14.09 16.84 8.73
C HIS A 132 13.41 17.72 9.78
N GLU A 133 12.08 17.85 9.72
CA GLU A 133 11.26 18.58 10.71
C GLU A 133 11.11 17.84 12.05
N ARG A 134 11.74 16.66 12.21
CA ARG A 134 11.64 15.81 13.41
C ARG A 134 10.18 15.49 13.77
N ALA A 135 9.34 15.28 12.76
CA ALA A 135 7.92 15.00 12.91
C ALA A 135 7.66 13.62 13.55
N PHE A 136 8.59 12.68 13.45
CA PHE A 136 8.46 11.34 14.03
C PHE A 136 9.04 11.27 15.45
N HIS A 137 8.33 10.58 16.33
CA HIS A 137 8.79 10.17 17.65
C HIS A 137 8.88 8.64 17.68
N PHE A 138 10.10 8.12 17.68
CA PHE A 138 10.36 6.69 17.75
C PHE A 138 10.02 6.15 19.14
N THR A 139 9.19 5.12 19.17
CA THR A 139 8.65 4.52 20.40
C THR A 139 8.74 3.01 20.34
N ALA A 140 8.66 2.35 21.50
CA ALA A 140 8.56 0.89 21.53
C ALA A 140 7.21 0.39 20.97
N MET A 141 6.13 1.14 21.22
CA MET A 141 4.77 0.84 20.75
C MET A 141 4.10 2.12 20.20
N PRO A 142 3.40 2.05 19.04
CA PRO A 142 2.75 3.21 18.43
C PRO A 142 1.71 3.84 19.36
N ASN A 143 0.96 3.00 20.08
CA ASN A 143 -0.03 3.41 21.06
C ASN A 143 0.53 3.29 22.49
N PRO A 144 0.22 4.24 23.39
CA PRO A 144 0.59 4.13 24.79
C PRO A 144 -0.11 2.90 25.42
N VAL A 145 0.68 2.08 26.13
CA VAL A 145 0.18 0.90 26.81
C VAL A 145 -0.67 1.35 28.01
N LYS A 146 -1.97 1.09 27.97
CA LYS A 146 -2.86 1.30 29.13
C LYS A 146 -2.82 0.05 30.01
N ARG A 147 -2.55 0.18 31.31
CA ARG A 147 -2.68 -0.95 32.27
C ARG A 147 -4.16 -1.34 32.34
N ARG A 148 -4.49 -2.54 31.85
CA ARG A 148 -5.83 -3.19 31.79
C ARG A 148 -6.88 -2.50 30.90
N GLN A 149 -7.00 -3.02 29.68
CA GLN A 149 -8.22 -3.65 29.19
C GLN A 149 -7.81 -4.57 28.04
N VAL A 150 -8.03 -5.88 28.22
CA VAL A 150 -7.95 -6.85 27.14
C VAL A 150 -9.21 -6.65 26.30
N GLU A 151 -9.24 -5.58 25.52
CA GLU A 151 -10.07 -5.55 24.33
C GLU A 151 -9.11 -5.75 23.17
N ARG A 152 -9.08 -7.00 22.68
CA ARG A 152 -8.56 -7.29 21.35
C ARG A 152 -9.54 -6.69 20.33
N GLN A 153 -9.66 -5.37 20.28
CA GLN A 153 -10.19 -4.72 19.10
C GLN A 153 -9.10 -4.87 18.04
N GLY A 154 -9.15 -5.98 17.32
CA GLY A 154 -8.38 -6.13 16.09
C GLY A 154 -8.61 -4.85 15.28
N GLN A 155 -7.52 -4.23 14.85
CA GLN A 155 -7.57 -3.03 14.04
C GLN A 155 -8.52 -3.34 12.88
N GLN A 156 -9.68 -2.68 12.82
CA GLN A 156 -10.61 -2.85 11.70
C GLN A 156 -9.90 -2.28 10.48
N LEU A 157 -9.23 -3.17 9.74
CA LEU A 157 -8.54 -2.79 8.52
C LEU A 157 -9.60 -2.61 7.43
N CYS A 158 -9.50 -1.51 6.67
CA CYS A 158 -10.33 -1.31 5.49
C CYS A 158 -9.91 -2.34 4.44
N GLU A 159 -10.72 -3.38 4.21
CA GLU A 159 -10.35 -4.50 3.33
C GLU A 159 -10.05 -4.06 1.89
N THR A 160 -10.69 -2.98 1.41
CA THR A 160 -10.49 -2.41 0.08
C THR A 160 -9.11 -1.77 -0.12
N PHE A 161 -8.39 -1.49 0.97
CA PHE A 161 -7.07 -0.86 0.94
C PHE A 161 -5.92 -1.86 1.06
N ILE A 162 -6.21 -3.12 1.35
CA ILE A 162 -5.20 -4.17 1.56
C ILE A 162 -4.85 -4.80 0.22
N ASP A 163 -3.55 -4.86 -0.08
CA ASP A 163 -3.05 -5.66 -1.20
C ASP A 163 -2.95 -7.11 -0.71
N ARG A 164 -4.02 -7.90 -0.83
CA ARG A 164 -3.99 -9.31 -0.42
C ARG A 164 -3.16 -10.09 -1.44
N PRO A 165 -1.97 -10.64 -1.10
CA PRO A 165 -1.50 -11.81 -1.82
C PRO A 165 -2.60 -12.87 -1.71
N SER A 166 -2.90 -13.55 -2.81
CA SER A 166 -3.95 -14.56 -2.74
C SER A 166 -3.50 -15.64 -1.75
N ARG A 167 -4.38 -16.14 -0.88
CA ARG A 167 -4.03 -17.21 0.08
C ARG A 167 -3.40 -18.43 -0.62
N ALA A 168 -3.72 -18.64 -1.90
CA ALA A 168 -3.12 -19.66 -2.73
C ALA A 168 -1.64 -19.37 -3.09
N GLN A 169 -1.24 -18.11 -3.23
CA GLN A 169 0.15 -17.70 -3.46
C GLN A 169 1.01 -17.80 -2.21
N GLU A 170 0.44 -17.55 -1.04
CA GLU A 170 1.15 -17.75 0.24
C GLU A 170 1.34 -19.24 0.55
N LEU A 171 0.33 -20.07 0.27
CA LEU A 171 0.37 -21.51 0.54
C LEU A 171 1.20 -22.30 -0.48
N ILE A 172 1.32 -21.80 -1.71
CA ILE A 172 2.03 -22.47 -2.81
C ILE A 172 3.24 -21.61 -3.17
N SER A 173 4.22 -21.61 -2.26
CA SER A 173 5.51 -20.98 -2.47
C SER A 173 6.34 -21.75 -3.51
N THR A 174 7.38 -21.09 -4.02
CA THR A 174 8.29 -21.72 -4.99
C THR A 174 9.04 -22.89 -4.32
N ASP A 175 9.47 -22.69 -3.08
CA ASP A 175 10.14 -23.72 -2.27
C ASP A 175 9.26 -24.97 -2.06
N MET A 176 7.97 -24.78 -1.75
CA MET A 176 7.02 -25.89 -1.59
C MET A 176 6.78 -26.66 -2.89
N LEU A 177 6.74 -25.97 -4.03
CA LEU A 177 6.58 -26.61 -5.34
C LEU A 177 7.82 -27.42 -5.74
N GLU A 178 9.00 -26.94 -5.37
CA GLU A 178 10.27 -27.64 -5.60
C GLU A 178 10.36 -28.91 -4.76
N GLU A 179 10.07 -28.82 -3.45
CA GLU A 179 9.99 -29.99 -2.57
C GLU A 179 8.97 -31.04 -3.06
N LEU A 180 7.78 -30.58 -3.46
CA LEU A 180 6.75 -31.46 -4.00
C LEU A 180 7.17 -32.12 -5.32
N ALA A 181 7.94 -31.42 -6.17
CA ALA A 181 8.48 -31.97 -7.41
C ALA A 181 9.48 -33.10 -7.12
N ASN A 182 10.39 -32.86 -6.17
CA ASN A 182 11.39 -33.82 -5.75
C ASN A 182 10.74 -35.12 -5.21
N VAL A 183 9.75 -34.98 -4.32
CA VAL A 183 9.01 -36.12 -3.76
C VAL A 183 8.24 -36.87 -4.85
N HIS A 184 7.59 -36.16 -5.77
CA HIS A 184 6.81 -36.77 -6.85
C HIS A 184 7.70 -37.52 -7.85
N GLU A 185 8.84 -36.95 -8.22
CA GLU A 185 9.81 -37.60 -9.10
C GLU A 185 10.38 -38.87 -8.45
N HIS A 186 10.75 -38.80 -7.17
CA HIS A 186 11.26 -39.95 -6.43
C HIS A 186 10.21 -41.08 -6.35
N TYR A 187 8.96 -40.73 -6.05
CA TYR A 187 7.85 -41.69 -6.04
C TYR A 187 7.63 -42.35 -7.41
N GLU A 188 7.61 -41.57 -8.49
CA GLU A 188 7.43 -42.10 -9.84
C GLU A 188 8.61 -42.99 -10.25
N ASN A 189 9.84 -42.65 -9.86
CA ASN A 189 11.02 -43.50 -10.09
C ASN A 189 10.89 -44.85 -9.39
N LEU A 190 10.54 -44.86 -8.09
CA LEU A 190 10.33 -46.08 -7.33
C LEU A 190 9.17 -46.91 -7.88
N LYS A 191 8.07 -46.26 -8.24
CA LYS A 191 6.92 -46.90 -8.85
C LYS A 191 7.28 -47.59 -10.17
N ARG A 192 8.10 -46.97 -11.04
CA ARG A 192 8.56 -47.62 -12.28
C ARG A 192 9.40 -48.87 -12.01
N VAL A 193 10.28 -48.82 -11.02
CA VAL A 193 11.11 -49.98 -10.63
C VAL A 193 10.25 -51.14 -10.13
N ILE A 194 9.23 -50.85 -9.32
CA ILE A 194 8.33 -51.87 -8.73
C ILE A 194 7.31 -52.38 -9.76
N SER A 195 6.76 -51.52 -10.61
CA SER A 195 5.81 -51.90 -11.66
C SER A 195 6.46 -52.73 -12.76
N ALA A 196 7.76 -52.61 -13.00
CA ALA A 196 8.49 -53.51 -13.91
C ALA A 196 8.55 -54.96 -13.40
N GLN A 197 8.25 -55.21 -12.12
CA GLN A 197 8.29 -56.53 -11.49
C GLN A 197 6.90 -57.17 -11.34
N THR A 198 5.82 -56.39 -11.49
CA THR A 198 4.45 -56.85 -11.24
C THR A 198 3.49 -56.24 -12.27
N ASP A 199 2.87 -57.08 -13.12
CA ASP A 199 1.88 -56.73 -14.17
C ASP A 199 0.52 -56.20 -13.65
N GLN A 200 0.52 -55.41 -12.57
CA GLN A 200 -0.71 -54.96 -11.90
C GLN A 200 -0.96 -53.44 -12.13
N PRO A 201 -2.11 -53.05 -12.73
CA PRO A 201 -2.48 -51.65 -12.99
C PRO A 201 -2.93 -50.85 -11.75
N ILE A 202 -2.85 -51.44 -10.55
CA ILE A 202 -3.41 -50.93 -9.29
C ILE A 202 -2.69 -49.69 -8.75
N LEU A 203 -1.46 -49.41 -9.20
CA LEU A 203 -0.64 -48.29 -8.70
C LEU A 203 -0.94 -46.93 -9.37
N SER A 204 -1.95 -46.84 -10.22
CA SER A 204 -2.29 -45.63 -11.00
C SER A 204 -3.13 -44.57 -10.24
N LEU A 205 -3.14 -44.60 -8.90
CA LEU A 205 -3.92 -43.66 -8.09
C LEU A 205 -3.37 -42.21 -8.11
N VAL A 206 -2.05 -42.06 -8.25
CA VAL A 206 -1.38 -40.76 -8.29
C VAL A 206 -1.50 -40.14 -9.68
N LYS A 207 -2.07 -38.92 -9.74
CA LYS A 207 -2.16 -38.17 -10.99
C LYS A 207 -0.75 -37.81 -11.49
N GLN A 208 -0.43 -38.25 -12.70
CA GLN A 208 0.79 -37.81 -13.40
C GLN A 208 0.82 -36.29 -13.55
N ASN A 209 2.03 -35.71 -13.48
CA ASN A 209 2.28 -34.28 -13.64
C ASN A 209 1.53 -33.44 -12.61
N LEU A 210 1.48 -33.88 -11.35
CA LEU A 210 0.79 -33.19 -10.26
C LEU A 210 1.33 -31.76 -10.08
N VAL A 211 2.65 -31.59 -10.04
CA VAL A 211 3.29 -30.28 -9.80
C VAL A 211 3.04 -29.29 -10.95
N PRO A 212 3.23 -29.66 -12.23
CA PRO A 212 2.82 -28.79 -13.34
C PRO A 212 1.33 -28.43 -13.33
N LYS A 213 0.45 -29.38 -12.97
CA LYS A 213 -1.00 -29.14 -12.89
C LYS A 213 -1.35 -28.20 -11.74
N LEU A 214 -0.72 -28.36 -10.58
CA LEU A 214 -0.91 -27.48 -9.43
C LEU A 214 -0.41 -26.06 -9.75
N ARG A 215 0.80 -25.94 -10.32
CA ARG A 215 1.33 -24.66 -10.79
C ARG A 215 0.40 -24.01 -11.83
N GLY A 216 -0.10 -24.80 -12.76
CA GLY A 216 -1.11 -24.37 -13.74
C GLY A 216 -2.39 -23.87 -13.08
N ALA A 217 -2.94 -24.60 -12.10
CA ALA A 217 -4.14 -24.22 -11.35
C ALA A 217 -3.96 -22.94 -10.54
N VAL A 218 -2.78 -22.73 -9.94
CA VAL A 218 -2.45 -21.49 -9.24
C VAL A 218 -2.32 -20.34 -10.20
N LEU A 219 -1.69 -20.55 -11.36
CA LEU A 219 -1.58 -19.53 -12.40
C LEU A 219 -2.94 -19.19 -13.02
N THR A 220 -3.81 -20.18 -13.25
CA THR A 220 -5.17 -19.92 -13.75
C THR A 220 -6.01 -19.21 -12.71
N TYR A 221 -5.91 -19.59 -11.44
CA TYR A 221 -6.58 -18.87 -10.35
C TYR A 221 -6.04 -17.44 -10.20
N TYR A 222 -4.72 -17.26 -10.26
CA TYR A 222 -4.09 -15.94 -10.25
C TYR A 222 -4.57 -15.08 -11.42
N ASN A 223 -4.57 -15.63 -12.62
CA ASN A 223 -5.07 -14.96 -13.81
C ASN A 223 -6.58 -14.68 -13.72
N TRP A 224 -7.38 -15.59 -13.16
CA TRP A 224 -8.80 -15.41 -12.90
C TRP A 224 -9.05 -14.32 -11.87
N GLN A 225 -8.31 -14.28 -10.77
CA GLN A 225 -8.39 -13.23 -9.75
C GLN A 225 -7.98 -11.88 -10.35
N ARG A 226 -6.92 -11.88 -11.16
CA ARG A 226 -6.51 -10.73 -11.97
C ARG A 226 -7.56 -10.36 -13.01
N ASN A 227 -8.37 -11.31 -13.48
CA ASN A 227 -9.44 -11.05 -14.45
C ASN A 227 -10.76 -10.60 -13.80
N GLN A 228 -11.05 -11.03 -12.57
CA GLN A 228 -12.19 -10.55 -11.78
C GLN A 228 -11.98 -9.11 -11.31
N THR A 229 -10.74 -8.77 -10.95
CA THR A 229 -10.35 -7.38 -10.76
C THR A 229 -10.43 -6.60 -12.08
N VAL A 230 -10.37 -7.27 -13.24
CA VAL A 230 -10.50 -6.68 -14.59
C VAL A 230 -11.92 -6.47 -15.09
N THR A 231 -12.89 -7.25 -14.62
CA THR A 231 -14.32 -6.92 -14.81
C THR A 231 -14.73 -5.66 -14.04
N PHE A 232 -13.94 -5.23 -13.04
CA PHE A 232 -14.06 -3.90 -12.43
C PHE A 232 -13.00 -2.88 -12.92
N PHE A 233 -11.79 -3.28 -13.35
CA PHE A 233 -10.74 -2.37 -13.87
C PHE A 233 -9.66 -3.07 -14.74
N PRO A 234 -9.39 -2.68 -16.00
CA PRO A 234 -8.83 -3.62 -16.97
C PRO A 234 -7.25 -3.73 -16.98
N PRO A 235 -6.62 -4.72 -17.68
CA PRO A 235 -5.54 -5.62 -17.18
C PRO A 235 -4.13 -5.03 -16.96
N GLN A 236 -3.60 -5.17 -15.74
CA GLN A 236 -2.44 -4.45 -15.20
C GLN A 236 -1.01 -5.01 -15.43
N SER A 237 -0.70 -6.11 -16.12
CA SER A 237 0.72 -6.48 -16.32
C SER A 237 1.32 -5.85 -17.59
N SER A 238 0.63 -5.97 -18.72
CA SER A 238 0.90 -5.16 -19.92
C SER A 238 0.51 -3.70 -19.69
N ARG A 239 -0.58 -3.43 -18.94
CA ARG A 239 -0.94 -2.07 -18.59
C ARG A 239 -0.15 -1.47 -17.46
N ARG A 240 0.52 -2.15 -16.52
CA ARG A 240 1.39 -1.41 -15.59
C ARG A 240 2.55 -0.80 -16.38
N ALA A 241 3.15 -1.55 -17.30
CA ALA A 241 4.14 -0.98 -18.23
C ALA A 241 3.53 0.04 -19.21
N GLN A 242 2.39 -0.24 -19.84
CA GLN A 242 1.75 0.68 -20.80
C GLN A 242 1.05 1.89 -20.17
N LEU A 243 0.53 1.78 -18.95
CA LEU A 243 -0.06 2.85 -18.12
C LEU A 243 1.07 3.68 -17.52
N LEU A 244 2.17 3.07 -17.05
CA LEU A 244 3.37 3.84 -16.71
C LEU A 244 3.91 4.57 -17.95
N ALA A 245 3.90 3.97 -19.14
CA ALA A 245 4.28 4.61 -20.40
C ALA A 245 3.26 5.67 -20.89
N LEU A 246 1.96 5.47 -20.69
CA LEU A 246 0.89 6.43 -21.00
C LEU A 246 0.89 7.60 -20.02
N ILE A 247 1.08 7.34 -18.73
CA ILE A 247 1.28 8.36 -17.70
C ILE A 247 2.55 9.14 -18.01
N LYS A 248 3.65 8.46 -18.36
CA LYS A 248 4.89 9.10 -18.81
C LYS A 248 4.62 10.00 -20.03
N SER A 249 4.08 9.49 -21.13
CA SER A 249 3.84 10.28 -22.34
C SER A 249 2.87 11.45 -22.14
N LYS A 250 1.80 11.29 -21.34
CA LYS A 250 0.85 12.36 -21.05
C LYS A 250 1.44 13.45 -20.14
N SER A 251 2.23 13.06 -19.13
CA SER A 251 2.92 14.00 -18.23
C SER A 251 4.06 14.76 -18.91
N TYR A 252 4.83 14.12 -19.80
CA TYR A 252 5.88 14.81 -20.56
C TYR A 252 5.33 15.60 -21.75
N GLY A 253 4.24 15.16 -22.40
CA GLY A 253 3.61 15.88 -23.51
C GLY A 253 3.04 17.25 -23.10
N GLN A 254 2.32 17.32 -21.99
CA GLN A 254 1.80 18.60 -21.47
C GLN A 254 2.91 19.54 -21.01
N ALA A 255 4.00 19.03 -20.43
CA ALA A 255 5.15 19.85 -20.03
C ALA A 255 5.91 20.42 -21.24
N VAL A 256 6.04 19.65 -22.33
CA VAL A 256 6.69 20.09 -23.58
C VAL A 256 5.82 21.11 -24.32
N GLU A 257 4.50 20.94 -24.38
CA GLU A 257 3.58 21.93 -24.98
C GLU A 257 3.50 23.23 -24.17
N HIS A 258 3.55 23.16 -22.84
CA HIS A 258 3.58 24.35 -21.97
C HIS A 258 4.91 25.10 -22.08
N CYS A 259 6.04 24.39 -22.21
CA CYS A 259 7.34 25.00 -22.49
C CYS A 259 7.42 25.57 -23.91
N ALA A 260 6.90 24.88 -24.92
CA ALA A 260 6.88 25.37 -26.30
C ALA A 260 5.99 26.61 -26.48
N SER A 261 4.83 26.66 -25.81
CA SER A 261 3.94 27.84 -25.83
C SER A 261 4.50 29.04 -25.05
N LEU A 262 5.29 28.80 -23.99
CA LEU A 262 6.04 29.85 -23.30
C LEU A 262 7.21 30.38 -24.15
N ILE A 263 7.90 29.51 -24.90
CA ILE A 263 8.95 29.92 -25.84
C ILE A 263 8.36 30.68 -27.04
N PHE A 264 7.21 30.27 -27.56
CA PHE A 264 6.51 30.99 -28.64
C PHE A 264 5.99 32.36 -28.17
N LYS A 265 5.43 32.47 -26.96
CA LYS A 265 5.00 33.76 -26.40
C LYS A 265 6.15 34.73 -26.15
N ASN A 266 7.34 34.23 -25.84
CA ASN A 266 8.55 35.06 -25.71
C ASN A 266 9.21 35.44 -27.05
N LYS A 267 8.82 34.82 -28.18
CA LYS A 267 9.34 35.15 -29.52
C LYS A 267 8.49 36.16 -30.30
N PHE A 268 7.29 36.48 -29.83
CA PHE A 268 6.35 37.42 -30.50
C PHE A 268 6.01 38.66 -29.66
N ASN A 269 6.78 38.93 -28.59
CA ASN A 269 6.70 40.17 -27.82
C ASN A 269 7.98 41.01 -28.01
N VAL A 270 8.22 41.39 -29.27
CA VAL A 270 9.08 42.52 -29.67
C VAL A 270 8.28 43.40 -30.60
#